data_AF-A0A660A8B0-F1
#
_entry.id   AF-A0A660A8B0-F1
#
_cell.length_a   1.000
_cell.length_b   1.000
_cell.length_c   1.000
_cell.angle_alpha   90.00
_cell.angle_beta   90.00
_cell.angle_gamma   90.00
#
_symmetry.space_group_name_H-M   'P 1'
#
loop_
_entity.id
_entity.type
_entity.pdbx_description
1 polymer ?
#
loop_
_entity_poly.entity_id
_entity_poly.type
_entity_poly.pdbx_seq_one_letter_code
_entity_poly.pdbx_strand_id
1 'polypeptide(L)'
;KNKFLLVSIVFIIIFVVQPQNFQSLKNIFNQNDIASQLNISSSPEEKNDGLGTAYQTQNEDLKSKSFDGQHQVIVVNEKAQFTAEELSMRNGSWEKYDNLDFLNRVGVAEAMLGKELMPKEARQDISSVKPTGWKNKKITFNGKQDYLYNRSHLIGFQLSGENANVKNLFTGTRALNANFNDDKS
;
A
#
# COMPACT_ATOMS: atom_id res chain seq x y z
N LYS A 1 -36.33 -22.09 12.66
CA LYS A 1 -35.39 -21.15 12.00
C LYS A 1 -34.05 -20.98 12.74
N ASN A 2 -33.96 -21.23 14.05
CA ASN A 2 -32.69 -21.03 14.82
C ASN A 2 -31.78 -22.28 14.93
N LYS A 3 -32.24 -23.46 14.50
CA LYS A 3 -31.45 -24.71 14.60
C LYS A 3 -30.21 -24.70 13.69
N PHE A 4 -30.33 -24.12 12.49
CA PHE A 4 -29.18 -23.97 11.57
C PHE A 4 -28.13 -23.02 12.12
N LEU A 5 -28.53 -21.89 12.72
CA LEU A 5 -27.62 -20.96 13.37
C LEU A 5 -26.85 -21.64 14.52
N LEU A 6 -27.57 -22.41 15.34
CA LEU A 6 -26.99 -23.11 16.49
C LEU A 6 -26.00 -24.20 16.05
N VAL A 7 -26.33 -24.95 14.99
CA VAL A 7 -25.41 -25.92 14.38
C VAL A 7 -24.17 -25.22 13.82
N SER A 8 -24.32 -24.12 13.08
CA SER A 8 -23.17 -23.36 12.56
C SER A 8 -22.29 -22.80 13.68
N ILE A 9 -22.87 -22.30 14.78
CA ILE A 9 -22.12 -21.82 15.95
C ILE A 9 -21.33 -22.98 16.58
N VAL A 10 -21.94 -24.15 16.75
CA VAL A 10 -21.26 -25.33 17.29
C VAL A 10 -20.11 -25.79 16.39
N PHE A 11 -20.30 -25.78 15.06
CA PHE A 11 -19.21 -26.08 14.12
C PHE A 11 -18.07 -25.08 14.19
N ILE A 12 -18.36 -23.79 14.31
CA ILE A 12 -17.34 -22.74 14.50
C ILE A 12 -16.59 -22.96 15.81
N ILE A 13 -17.29 -23.26 16.91
CA ILE A 13 -16.66 -23.53 18.21
C ILE A 13 -15.74 -24.76 18.11
N ILE A 14 -16.20 -25.86 17.51
CA ILE A 14 -15.38 -27.07 17.33
C ILE A 14 -14.15 -26.76 16.48
N PHE A 15 -14.32 -26.00 15.41
CA PHE A 15 -13.22 -25.59 14.53
C PHE A 15 -12.19 -24.72 15.26
N VAL A 16 -12.63 -23.78 16.11
CA VAL A 16 -11.75 -22.88 16.87
C VAL A 16 -11.06 -23.59 18.04
N VAL A 17 -11.70 -24.58 18.67
CA VAL A 17 -11.12 -25.33 19.81
C VAL A 17 -10.02 -26.30 19.37
N GLN A 18 -9.94 -26.65 18.08
CA GLN A 18 -8.84 -27.46 17.55
C GLN A 18 -7.50 -26.72 17.72
N PRO A 19 -6.50 -27.29 18.42
CA PRO A 19 -5.26 -26.58 18.77
C PRO A 19 -4.51 -26.01 17.56
N GLN A 20 -4.50 -26.71 16.42
CA GLN A 20 -3.86 -26.23 15.19
C GLN A 20 -4.55 -25.00 14.60
N ASN A 21 -5.88 -24.98 14.61
CA ASN A 21 -6.69 -23.86 14.12
C ASN A 21 -6.60 -22.69 15.08
N PHE A 22 -6.63 -22.94 16.39
CA PHE A 22 -6.46 -21.90 17.41
C PHE A 22 -5.08 -21.24 17.31
N GLN A 23 -3.99 -22.01 17.15
CA GLN A 23 -2.65 -21.45 16.99
C GLN A 23 -2.53 -20.68 15.67
N SER A 24 -3.12 -21.18 14.59
CA SER A 24 -3.17 -20.46 13.30
C SER A 24 -3.95 -19.14 13.42
N LEU A 25 -5.12 -19.15 14.07
CA LEU A 25 -5.90 -17.95 14.35
C LEU A 25 -5.14 -17.00 15.29
N LYS A 26 -4.49 -17.52 16.34
CA LYS A 26 -3.70 -16.71 17.28
C LYS A 26 -2.52 -16.02 16.59
N ASN A 27 -1.88 -16.69 15.62
CA ASN A 27 -0.82 -16.08 14.83
C ASN A 27 -1.36 -14.97 13.90
N ILE A 28 -2.57 -15.14 13.36
CA ILE A 28 -3.27 -14.12 12.56
C ILE A 28 -3.77 -12.93 13.44
N PHE A 29 -4.09 -13.18 14.72
CA PHE A 29 -4.73 -12.21 15.61
C PHE A 29 -3.81 -11.60 16.68
N ASN A 30 -2.51 -11.89 16.69
CA ASN A 30 -1.61 -11.28 17.66
C ASN A 30 -1.52 -9.77 17.41
N GLN A 31 -1.63 -8.95 18.46
CA GLN A 31 -2.03 -7.53 18.48
C GLN A 31 -1.30 -6.54 17.54
N ASN A 32 -0.20 -6.93 16.90
CA ASN A 32 0.51 -6.10 15.92
C ASN A 32 0.11 -6.41 14.47
N ASP A 33 -0.42 -7.60 14.19
CA ASP A 33 -0.85 -7.98 12.83
C ASP A 33 -2.22 -7.34 12.53
N ILE A 34 -3.24 -7.50 13.39
CA ILE A 34 -4.57 -6.89 13.16
C ILE A 34 -4.51 -5.37 12.97
N ALA A 35 -3.79 -4.65 13.83
CA ALA A 35 -3.70 -3.19 13.72
C ALA A 35 -2.99 -2.76 12.42
N SER A 36 -1.88 -3.41 12.06
CA SER A 36 -1.19 -3.15 10.80
C SER A 36 -2.05 -3.50 9.57
N GLN A 37 -2.76 -4.61 9.62
CA GLN A 37 -3.61 -5.11 8.55
C GLN A 37 -4.93 -4.32 8.40
N LEU A 38 -5.37 -3.65 9.46
CA LEU A 38 -6.48 -2.70 9.43
C LEU A 38 -6.02 -1.26 9.11
N ASN A 39 -4.72 -1.03 8.86
CA ASN A 39 -4.10 0.30 8.73
C ASN A 39 -4.41 1.23 9.92
N ILE A 40 -4.48 0.67 11.13
CA ILE A 40 -4.61 1.40 12.39
C ILE A 40 -3.23 1.64 13.02
N SER A 41 -2.18 1.00 12.49
CA SER A 41 -0.79 1.27 12.89
C SER A 41 -0.36 2.66 12.47
N SER A 42 0.45 3.29 13.31
CA SER A 42 1.01 4.60 13.05
C SER A 42 1.83 4.63 11.76
N SER A 43 1.71 5.72 11.00
CA SER A 43 2.55 5.93 9.82
C SER A 43 4.04 6.01 10.22
N PRO A 44 5.00 5.79 9.29
CA PRO A 44 6.42 5.97 9.59
C PRO A 44 6.74 7.33 10.25
N GLU A 45 6.02 8.38 9.87
CA GLU A 45 6.14 9.73 10.42
C GLU A 45 5.68 9.81 11.89
N GLU A 46 4.63 9.08 12.26
CA GLU A 46 4.07 9.00 13.62
C GLU A 46 4.95 8.19 14.59
N LYS A 47 5.98 7.48 14.11
CA LYS A 47 6.97 6.80 14.95
C LYS A 47 7.97 7.74 15.62
N ASN A 48 8.03 9.02 15.21
CA ASN A 48 8.82 10.02 15.91
C ASN A 48 8.09 10.46 17.21
N ASP A 49 8.59 9.95 18.34
CA ASP A 49 8.02 9.99 19.70
C ASP A 49 7.73 11.41 20.29
N GLY A 50 7.91 12.48 19.52
CA GLY A 50 7.64 13.87 19.91
C GLY A 50 6.55 14.59 19.12
N LEU A 51 5.96 13.97 18.08
CA LEU A 51 5.05 14.64 17.14
C LEU A 51 3.66 14.00 17.01
N GLY A 52 3.36 12.95 17.79
CA GLY A 52 2.11 12.19 17.67
C GLY A 52 0.83 13.04 17.69
N THR A 53 0.71 14.00 18.60
CA THR A 53 -0.46 14.91 18.67
C THR A 53 -0.57 15.83 17.44
N ALA A 54 0.56 16.26 16.88
CA ALA A 54 0.58 17.11 15.69
C ALA A 54 0.11 16.33 14.45
N TYR A 55 0.56 15.08 14.28
CA TYR A 55 0.09 14.23 13.19
C TYR A 55 -1.38 13.83 13.32
N GLN A 56 -1.86 13.53 14.53
CA GLN A 56 -3.29 13.30 14.76
C GLN A 56 -4.12 14.50 14.31
N THR A 57 -3.67 15.71 14.64
CA THR A 57 -4.34 16.96 14.21
C THR A 57 -4.29 17.12 12.69
N GLN A 58 -3.14 16.88 12.07
CA GLN A 58 -2.97 16.93 10.61
C GLN A 58 -3.84 15.89 9.89
N ASN A 59 -3.93 14.67 10.42
CA ASN A 59 -4.73 13.59 9.86
C ASN A 59 -6.23 13.91 9.93
N GLU A 60 -6.71 14.50 11.02
CA GLU A 60 -8.10 14.96 11.11
C GLU A 60 -8.36 16.16 10.17
N ASP A 61 -7.41 17.08 9.99
CA ASP A 61 -7.51 18.14 8.97
C ASP A 61 -7.60 17.55 7.56
N LEU A 62 -6.68 16.64 7.18
CA LEU A 62 -6.67 15.96 5.88
C LEU A 62 -7.98 15.21 5.61
N LYS A 63 -8.50 14.51 6.61
CA LYS A 63 -9.77 13.79 6.55
C LYS A 63 -10.97 14.71 6.36
N SER A 64 -10.89 15.96 6.85
CA SER A 64 -11.95 16.96 6.68
C SER A 64 -11.93 17.65 5.31
N LYS A 65 -10.84 17.51 4.52
CA LYS A 65 -10.73 18.17 3.22
C LYS A 65 -11.73 17.63 2.22
N SER A 66 -12.30 18.53 1.44
CA SER A 66 -13.14 18.23 0.28
C SER A 66 -12.47 18.76 -0.98
N PHE A 67 -12.67 18.07 -2.09
CA PHE A 67 -12.16 18.51 -3.39
C PHE A 67 -12.88 19.78 -3.83
N ASP A 68 -12.13 20.85 -4.06
CA ASP A 68 -12.65 22.17 -4.43
C ASP A 68 -12.91 22.35 -5.94
N GLY A 69 -12.64 21.30 -6.74
CA GLY A 69 -12.77 21.34 -8.19
C GLY A 69 -11.53 21.81 -8.94
N GLN A 70 -10.50 22.31 -8.25
CA GLN A 70 -9.31 22.91 -8.87
C GLN A 70 -8.01 22.24 -8.43
N HIS A 71 -7.82 22.02 -7.13
CA HIS A 71 -6.56 21.51 -6.58
C HIS A 71 -6.60 19.99 -6.39
N GLN A 72 -5.77 19.27 -7.13
CA GLN A 72 -5.69 17.80 -7.11
C GLN A 72 -4.52 17.27 -6.28
N VAL A 73 -3.70 18.17 -5.73
CA VAL A 73 -2.49 17.86 -4.95
C VAL A 73 -2.60 18.54 -3.60
N ILE A 74 -2.31 17.77 -2.55
CA ILE A 74 -2.19 18.28 -1.17
C ILE A 74 -0.77 17.96 -0.72
N VAL A 75 -0.05 19.00 -0.29
CA VAL A 75 1.25 18.82 0.37
C VAL A 75 0.95 18.47 1.83
N VAL A 76 1.36 17.28 2.24
CA VAL A 76 1.21 16.83 3.63
C VAL A 76 2.36 17.40 4.47
N ASN A 77 3.61 17.18 4.06
CA ASN A 77 4.79 17.69 4.76
C ASN A 77 5.72 18.44 3.80
N GLU A 78 6.30 19.54 4.26
CA GLU A 78 7.29 20.33 3.49
C GLU A 78 8.62 19.60 3.29
N LYS A 79 8.94 18.64 4.16
CA LYS A 79 10.17 17.83 4.13
C LYS A 79 9.88 16.41 4.58
N ALA A 80 10.65 15.45 4.06
CA ALA A 80 10.64 14.07 4.55
C ALA A 80 11.15 13.99 6.00
N GLN A 81 10.64 13.03 6.76
CA GLN A 81 10.86 12.92 8.21
C GLN A 81 11.48 11.58 8.62
N PHE A 82 12.39 11.07 7.78
CA PHE A 82 13.14 9.85 8.08
C PHE A 82 13.98 10.00 9.37
N THR A 83 13.99 8.96 10.17
CA THR A 83 14.86 8.83 11.34
C THR A 83 16.33 8.67 10.92
N ALA A 84 17.25 8.94 11.84
CA ALA A 84 18.68 8.71 11.59
C ALA A 84 19.01 7.24 11.27
N GLU A 85 18.21 6.31 11.77
CA GLU A 85 18.35 4.88 11.47
C GLU A 85 17.91 4.56 10.03
N GLU A 86 16.78 5.09 9.57
CA GLU A 86 16.29 4.90 8.20
C GLU A 86 17.23 5.54 7.16
N LEU A 87 17.90 6.64 7.52
CA LEU A 87 18.90 7.30 6.68
C LEU A 87 20.27 6.58 6.67
N SER A 88 20.44 5.52 7.46
CA SER A 88 21.70 4.79 7.56
C SER A 88 22.04 4.03 6.28
N MET A 89 23.17 4.34 5.67
CA MET A 89 23.69 3.64 4.48
C MET A 89 24.48 2.36 4.81
N ARG A 90 24.53 1.93 6.09
CA ARG A 90 25.36 0.79 6.54
C ARG A 90 25.03 -0.52 5.81
N ASN A 91 23.78 -0.67 5.36
CA ASN A 91 23.29 -1.86 4.67
C ASN A 91 23.38 -1.76 3.13
N GLY A 92 23.97 -0.69 2.60
CA GLY A 92 23.96 -0.41 1.15
C GLY A 92 22.54 -0.21 0.64
N SER A 93 22.29 -0.57 -0.62
CA SER A 93 20.95 -0.54 -1.16
C SER A 93 20.10 -1.75 -0.78
N TRP A 94 18.84 -1.48 -0.50
CA TRP A 94 17.85 -2.49 -0.12
C TRP A 94 16.46 -1.99 -0.45
N GLU A 95 15.52 -2.93 -0.52
CA GLU A 95 14.10 -2.69 -0.65
C GLU A 95 13.34 -3.64 0.26
N LYS A 96 12.19 -3.19 0.76
CA LYS A 96 11.31 -3.96 1.62
C LYS A 96 9.87 -3.65 1.25
N TYR A 97 9.09 -4.71 1.09
CA TYR A 97 7.66 -4.63 0.83
C TYR A 97 6.91 -5.44 1.89
N ASP A 98 6.00 -4.77 2.58
CA ASP A 98 5.13 -5.45 3.53
C ASP A 98 4.22 -6.47 2.83
N ASN A 99 3.70 -7.41 3.61
CA ASN A 99 2.70 -8.33 3.11
C ASN A 99 1.43 -7.57 2.71
N LEU A 100 0.67 -8.14 1.78
CA LEU A 100 -0.67 -7.65 1.49
C LEU A 100 -1.53 -7.78 2.75
N ASP A 101 -2.41 -6.81 2.95
CA ASP A 101 -3.36 -6.87 4.05
C ASP A 101 -4.51 -7.86 3.80
N PHE A 102 -5.42 -8.03 4.76
CA PHE A 102 -6.58 -8.93 4.64
C PHE A 102 -7.50 -8.63 3.44
N LEU A 103 -7.45 -7.41 2.92
CA LEU A 103 -8.21 -6.95 1.76
C LEU A 103 -7.37 -7.01 0.48
N ASN A 104 -6.21 -7.66 0.53
CA ASN A 104 -5.20 -7.77 -0.52
C ASN A 104 -4.62 -6.41 -0.97
N ARG A 105 -4.69 -5.38 -0.13
CA ARG A 105 -4.08 -4.06 -0.43
C ARG A 105 -2.60 -4.12 -0.11
N VAL A 106 -1.83 -3.35 -0.87
CA VAL A 106 -0.39 -3.17 -0.61
C VAL A 106 -0.17 -2.46 0.73
N GLY A 107 0.85 -2.89 1.46
CA GLY A 107 1.31 -2.25 2.70
C GLY A 107 2.41 -1.23 2.44
N VAL A 108 3.23 -0.96 3.46
CA VAL A 108 4.36 -0.04 3.36
C VAL A 108 5.43 -0.62 2.43
N ALA A 109 6.04 0.25 1.61
CA ALA A 109 7.22 -0.05 0.83
C ALA A 109 8.34 0.93 1.18
N GLU A 110 9.51 0.41 1.53
CA GLU A 110 10.70 1.18 1.94
C GLU A 110 11.89 0.77 1.08
N ALA A 111 12.78 1.70 0.76
CA ALA A 111 14.03 1.38 0.10
C ALA A 111 15.13 2.41 0.36
N MET A 112 16.37 1.91 0.40
CA MET A 112 17.59 2.72 0.19
C MET A 112 18.01 2.51 -1.26
N LEU A 113 17.65 3.45 -2.13
CA LEU A 113 17.87 3.31 -3.57
C LEU A 113 19.34 3.47 -3.95
N GLY A 114 19.81 2.63 -4.85
CA GLY A 114 21.13 2.71 -5.46
C GLY A 114 21.14 2.02 -6.82
N LYS A 115 22.22 2.23 -7.58
CA LYS A 115 22.32 1.78 -8.98
C LYS A 115 22.24 0.26 -9.12
N GLU A 116 22.62 -0.47 -8.09
CA GLU A 116 22.56 -1.93 -8.01
C GLU A 116 21.14 -2.49 -8.02
N LEU A 117 20.14 -1.71 -7.56
CA LEU A 117 18.73 -2.09 -7.59
C LEU A 117 18.08 -1.76 -8.94
N MET A 118 18.69 -0.89 -9.75
CA MET A 118 18.11 -0.53 -11.04
C MET A 118 18.02 -1.75 -11.97
N PRO A 119 16.98 -1.84 -12.80
CA PRO A 119 16.79 -2.96 -13.71
C PRO A 119 17.92 -3.03 -14.73
N LYS A 120 18.42 -4.25 -14.95
CA LYS A 120 19.39 -4.56 -16.02
C LYS A 120 18.72 -4.97 -17.33
N GLU A 121 17.41 -5.23 -17.29
CA GLU A 121 16.60 -5.68 -18.41
C GLU A 121 15.37 -4.82 -18.59
N ALA A 122 14.73 -4.92 -19.76
CA ALA A 122 13.47 -4.23 -20.02
C ALA A 122 12.34 -4.78 -19.14
N ARG A 123 11.40 -3.89 -18.77
CA ARG A 123 10.19 -4.27 -18.06
C ARG A 123 9.38 -5.27 -18.88
N GLN A 124 8.99 -6.38 -18.26
CA GLN A 124 8.13 -7.40 -18.89
C GLN A 124 6.65 -7.14 -18.60
N ASP A 125 5.77 -7.94 -19.20
CA ASP A 125 4.34 -7.87 -18.94
C ASP A 125 4.00 -8.18 -17.47
N ILE A 126 3.07 -7.41 -16.92
CA ILE A 126 2.54 -7.57 -15.56
C ILE A 126 1.02 -7.77 -15.55
N SER A 127 0.43 -8.10 -16.71
CA SER A 127 -1.02 -8.22 -16.87
C SER A 127 -1.68 -9.28 -16.00
N SER A 128 -0.89 -10.27 -15.54
CA SER A 128 -1.33 -11.34 -14.61
C SER A 128 -1.77 -10.81 -13.24
N VAL A 129 -1.17 -9.71 -12.77
CA VAL A 129 -1.52 -9.11 -11.47
C VAL A 129 -2.81 -8.33 -11.59
N LYS A 130 -3.76 -8.52 -10.65
CA LYS A 130 -4.98 -7.72 -10.56
C LYS A 130 -5.09 -7.21 -9.12
N PRO A 131 -4.58 -6.00 -8.83
CA PRO A 131 -4.59 -5.48 -7.46
C PRO A 131 -6.01 -5.30 -6.93
N THR A 132 -6.12 -5.07 -5.62
CA THR A 132 -7.42 -4.80 -4.99
C THR A 132 -8.16 -3.66 -5.69
N GLY A 133 -9.47 -3.86 -5.90
CA GLY A 133 -10.33 -2.90 -6.57
C GLY A 133 -10.20 -2.87 -8.11
N TRP A 134 -9.46 -3.79 -8.74
CA TRP A 134 -9.25 -3.79 -10.19
C TRP A 134 -10.55 -3.95 -11.00
N LYS A 135 -11.12 -2.82 -11.42
CA LYS A 135 -12.27 -2.71 -12.33
C LYS A 135 -11.99 -1.60 -13.34
N ASN A 136 -11.63 -1.98 -14.56
CA ASN A 136 -11.06 -1.05 -15.52
C ASN A 136 -12.05 -0.68 -16.64
N LYS A 137 -11.88 0.52 -17.22
CA LYS A 137 -12.67 1.05 -18.33
C LYS A 137 -11.75 1.80 -19.28
N LYS A 138 -11.98 1.70 -20.59
CA LYS A 138 -11.28 2.54 -21.57
C LYS A 138 -11.80 3.98 -21.49
N ILE A 139 -10.89 4.93 -21.53
CA ILE A 139 -11.16 6.37 -21.48
C ILE A 139 -10.32 7.09 -22.54
N THR A 140 -10.73 8.30 -22.90
CA THR A 140 -9.83 9.23 -23.59
C THR A 140 -9.00 9.96 -22.54
N PHE A 141 -7.68 9.81 -22.55
CA PHE A 141 -6.75 10.52 -21.68
C PHE A 141 -5.67 11.18 -22.55
N ASN A 142 -5.49 12.50 -22.39
CA ASN A 142 -4.57 13.32 -23.21
C ASN A 142 -4.72 13.07 -24.72
N GLY A 143 -5.97 13.01 -25.20
CA GLY A 143 -6.30 12.83 -26.62
C GLY A 143 -6.11 11.40 -27.16
N LYS A 144 -5.72 10.43 -26.34
CA LYS A 144 -5.51 9.02 -26.74
C LYS A 144 -6.47 8.09 -26.01
N GLN A 145 -6.85 6.99 -26.65
CA GLN A 145 -7.58 5.91 -25.97
C GLN A 145 -6.62 5.18 -25.04
N ASP A 146 -6.93 5.15 -23.75
CA ASP A 146 -6.16 4.48 -22.71
C ASP A 146 -7.11 3.83 -21.69
N TYR A 147 -6.58 3.21 -20.64
CA TYR A 147 -7.34 2.64 -19.54
C TYR A 147 -7.38 3.58 -18.33
N LEU A 148 -8.51 3.63 -17.65
CA LEU A 148 -8.72 4.44 -16.44
C LEU A 148 -7.71 4.09 -15.35
N TYR A 149 -7.45 2.81 -15.14
CA TYR A 149 -6.54 2.32 -14.11
C TYR A 149 -5.29 1.67 -14.70
N ASN A 150 -4.18 1.88 -14.02
CA ASN A 150 -2.90 1.23 -14.23
C ASN A 150 -2.58 0.34 -13.02
N ARG A 151 -1.70 -0.65 -13.25
CA ARG A 151 -1.02 -1.36 -12.17
C ARG A 151 0.15 -0.47 -11.76
N SER A 152 -0.10 0.39 -10.79
CA SER A 152 0.84 1.39 -10.31
C SER A 152 1.78 0.77 -9.30
N HIS A 153 3.05 1.15 -9.41
CA HIS A 153 4.11 0.72 -8.50
C HIS A 153 4.17 1.65 -7.27
N LEU A 154 4.37 1.11 -6.06
CA LEU A 154 4.75 1.94 -4.90
C LEU A 154 6.19 2.45 -5.06
N ILE A 155 7.11 1.54 -5.42
CA ILE A 155 8.48 1.86 -5.82
C ILE A 155 8.64 1.51 -7.29
N GLY A 156 8.92 2.52 -8.12
CA GLY A 156 8.93 2.39 -9.58
C GLY A 156 9.97 1.40 -10.10
N PHE A 157 9.59 0.64 -11.13
CA PHE A 157 10.47 -0.34 -11.81
C PHE A 157 11.85 0.23 -12.18
N GLN A 158 11.93 1.48 -12.63
CA GLN A 158 13.22 2.09 -13.01
C GLN A 158 14.18 2.28 -11.82
N LEU A 159 13.67 2.25 -10.59
CA LEU A 159 14.44 2.44 -9.36
C LEU A 159 14.85 1.11 -8.72
N SER A 160 13.99 0.09 -8.79
CA SER A 160 14.23 -1.18 -8.08
C SER A 160 14.19 -2.45 -8.92
N GLY A 161 13.84 -2.35 -10.20
CA GLY A 161 13.72 -3.52 -11.09
C GLY A 161 12.54 -4.45 -10.79
N GLU A 162 11.78 -4.18 -9.72
CA GLU A 162 10.63 -4.99 -9.33
C GLU A 162 9.51 -4.90 -10.36
N ASN A 163 9.24 -6.04 -11.00
CA ASN A 163 8.31 -6.09 -12.13
C ASN A 163 6.89 -6.45 -11.69
N ALA A 164 6.52 -7.74 -11.65
CA ALA A 164 5.18 -8.21 -11.32
C ALA A 164 4.97 -8.52 -9.82
N ASN A 165 5.65 -7.78 -8.92
CA ASN A 165 5.56 -8.01 -7.48
C ASN A 165 4.19 -7.55 -6.95
N VAL A 166 3.37 -8.50 -6.51
CA VAL A 166 2.01 -8.23 -6.00
C VAL A 166 1.99 -7.30 -4.79
N LYS A 167 3.06 -7.27 -3.99
CA LYS A 167 3.19 -6.39 -2.82
C LYS A 167 3.55 -4.94 -3.17
N ASN A 168 3.96 -4.70 -4.42
CA ASN A 168 4.37 -3.40 -4.93
C ASN A 168 3.34 -2.81 -5.91
N LEU A 169 2.25 -3.52 -6.24
CA LEU A 169 1.31 -3.13 -7.29
C LEU A 169 -0.08 -2.82 -6.73
N PHE A 170 -0.56 -1.59 -6.95
CA PHE A 170 -1.91 -1.15 -6.58
C PHE A 170 -2.69 -0.63 -7.79
N THR A 171 -4.01 -0.50 -7.63
CA THR A 171 -4.88 0.10 -8.64
C THR A 171 -4.77 1.63 -8.57
N GLY A 172 -3.93 2.23 -9.42
CA GLY A 172 -3.77 3.68 -9.53
C GLY A 172 -4.44 4.22 -10.79
N THR A 173 -4.96 5.46 -10.75
CA THR A 173 -5.51 6.08 -11.97
C THR A 173 -4.40 6.36 -12.98
N ARG A 174 -4.74 6.44 -14.27
CA ARG A 174 -3.79 6.82 -15.32
C ARG A 174 -3.16 8.17 -15.04
N ALA A 175 -3.95 9.13 -14.56
CA ALA A 175 -3.47 10.46 -14.19
C ALA A 175 -2.44 10.43 -13.05
N LEU A 176 -2.67 9.62 -12.01
CA LEU A 176 -1.70 9.44 -10.93
C LEU A 176 -0.41 8.78 -11.42
N ASN A 177 -0.53 7.76 -12.26
CA ASN A 177 0.59 6.91 -12.64
C ASN A 177 1.48 7.52 -13.73
N ALA A 178 0.88 8.25 -14.68
CA ALA A 178 1.61 8.87 -15.77
C ALA A 178 0.79 10.03 -16.34
N ASN A 179 1.00 11.23 -15.79
CA ASN A 179 0.49 12.46 -16.36
C ASN A 179 1.55 13.08 -17.27
N PHE A 180 1.26 13.14 -18.57
CA PHE A 180 2.22 13.60 -19.59
C PHE A 180 2.03 15.08 -19.98
N ASN A 181 1.15 15.83 -19.32
CA ASN A 181 0.87 17.21 -19.72
C ASN A 181 1.93 18.21 -19.25
N ASP A 182 2.85 17.80 -18.36
CA ASP A 182 3.90 18.67 -17.80
C ASP A 182 5.34 18.27 -18.21
N ASP A 183 5.53 17.23 -19.06
CA ASP A 183 6.88 16.80 -19.52
C ASP A 183 7.42 17.69 -20.65
N LYS A 184 7.52 19.00 -20.38
CA LYS A 184 8.53 19.89 -20.98
C LYS A 184 9.54 20.25 -19.89
N SER A 185 10.34 19.28 -19.46
CA SER A 185 11.59 19.51 -18.73
C SER A 185 12.72 18.80 -19.46
#